data_AF-A0A920Q2S5-F1
#
_entry.id   AF-A0A920Q2S5-F1
#
_cell.length_a   1.000
_cell.length_b   1.000
_cell.length_c   1.000
_cell.angle_alpha   90.00
_cell.angle_beta   90.00
_cell.angle_gamma   90.00
#
_symmetry.space_group_name_H-M   'P 1'
#
loop_
_entity.id
_entity.type
_entity.pdbx_description
1 polymer ?
#
loop_
_entity_poly.entity_id
_entity_poly.type
_entity_poly.pdbx_seq_one_letter_code
_entity_poly.pdbx_strand_id
1 'polypeptide(L)'
;MAPLQRPRHRRCRVSGVRDRVGIADLTAFAKFSVTGSEAAALLSRLSANRLPTRDGGIRLVHMLTELGGIECEMTITRMADDHFYLNSAIAGTEHDLDWLQQHVLHGEEVVVDDWTDRMGILAVTGPQARDVLAACTDTDLSSDAWPWLTCQQVKIGGVDCIALRVSYVGELGWELHHPIEQMPDLYDALVAAGTAHDMVHFGSAAMNVMRLEKAYKAWGGELTTEITPIEARLERFVDLESGRDFLGRDATLARRQQEEATGLDMVLVYCEVDATDSDCRGNEPCYDPSGDGSRCMGITTGGAWGHTVGKSLAFAYVDPAFEAPGSTFEITLFGERHKATVLAEPAHDPANERVPGMSTKPNRAGRAGGRAARVAARAAGLADDEKAVRPGQSGGAYKPLTDSECRTVYDTALTMLEEFGMGTPIPEFIEVVVPAGGWVDDHERLHFPRTLVEECIGMAAKEFTWHGFDDDRSIVVGGDRVHLGTAGAAVSVWDHETRKHRPSDLQDLYDVARLVDTLEHIHFHVRTLVARDMVESRDLDLNSAYAVAMGTTKPMGTLFFSPNSPRGCRHVRRDARGPKPGSFAERRSALPTTLRRTTARYAEDAVRSMVPRSVPVSP
;
A
#
# COMPACT_ATOMS: atom_id res chain seq x y z
N MET A 1 -24.99 33.50 -16.75
CA MET A 1 -25.20 32.07 -17.05
C MET A 1 -26.38 31.60 -16.22
N ALA A 2 -27.34 30.90 -16.80
CA ALA A 2 -28.36 30.22 -15.99
C ALA A 2 -27.65 29.12 -15.17
N PRO A 3 -27.93 28.98 -13.86
CA PRO A 3 -27.30 27.92 -13.08
C PRO A 3 -27.65 26.57 -13.71
N LEU A 4 -26.65 25.70 -13.86
CA LEU A 4 -26.84 24.32 -14.29
C LEU A 4 -27.94 23.71 -13.42
N GLN A 5 -29.11 23.40 -14.01
CA GLN A 5 -30.18 22.77 -13.25
C GLN A 5 -29.72 21.36 -12.85
N ARG A 6 -29.47 21.17 -11.55
CA ARG A 6 -29.18 19.85 -10.98
C ARG A 6 -30.25 18.83 -11.44
N PRO A 7 -29.88 17.58 -11.78
CA PRO A 7 -30.81 16.68 -12.47
C PRO A 7 -32.09 16.41 -11.65
N ARG A 8 -33.23 16.93 -12.13
CA ARG A 8 -34.54 16.78 -11.44
C ARG A 8 -34.95 15.32 -11.23
N HIS A 9 -34.55 14.43 -12.14
CA HIS A 9 -34.82 13.00 -12.04
C HIS A 9 -34.16 12.32 -10.84
N ARG A 10 -32.95 12.75 -10.44
CA ARG A 10 -32.25 12.19 -9.28
C ARG A 10 -32.96 12.57 -7.97
N ARG A 11 -33.40 13.83 -7.86
CA ARG A 11 -34.21 14.30 -6.73
C ARG A 11 -35.50 13.49 -6.58
N CYS A 12 -36.22 13.26 -7.68
CA CYS A 12 -37.46 12.49 -7.68
C CYS A 12 -37.25 11.04 -7.22
N ARG A 13 -36.16 10.40 -7.67
CA ARG A 13 -35.82 9.02 -7.25
C ARG A 13 -35.42 8.95 -5.77
N VAL A 14 -34.56 9.85 -5.29
CA VAL A 14 -34.15 9.88 -3.87
C VAL A 14 -35.34 10.13 -2.95
N SER A 15 -36.14 11.17 -3.24
CA SER A 15 -37.36 11.45 -2.46
C SER A 15 -38.36 10.29 -2.53
N GLY A 16 -38.55 9.65 -3.69
CA GLY A 16 -39.42 8.47 -3.79
C GLY A 16 -38.99 7.31 -2.90
N VAL A 17 -37.68 7.03 -2.80
CA VAL A 17 -37.16 5.99 -1.89
C VAL A 17 -37.33 6.40 -0.43
N ARG A 18 -36.94 7.63 -0.06
CA ARG A 18 -37.03 8.14 1.32
C ARG A 18 -38.47 8.27 1.81
N ASP A 19 -39.39 8.71 0.96
CA ASP A 19 -40.76 8.98 1.39
C ASP A 19 -41.66 7.73 1.31
N ARG A 20 -41.30 6.75 0.47
CA ARG A 20 -42.15 5.58 0.16
C ARG A 20 -41.35 4.29 0.03
N VAL A 21 -41.05 3.87 -1.19
CA VAL A 21 -40.34 2.63 -1.52
C VAL A 21 -39.73 2.78 -2.90
N GLY A 22 -38.56 2.19 -3.08
CA GLY A 22 -37.99 2.00 -4.40
C GLY A 22 -37.37 0.63 -4.57
N ILE A 23 -37.21 0.30 -5.85
CA ILE A 23 -36.58 -0.94 -6.32
C ILE A 23 -35.34 -0.59 -7.15
N ALA A 24 -34.26 -1.34 -6.93
CA ALA A 24 -33.03 -1.25 -7.71
C ALA A 24 -32.51 -2.64 -8.07
N ASP A 25 -31.99 -2.74 -9.28
CA ASP A 25 -31.24 -3.92 -9.73
C ASP A 25 -29.78 -3.77 -9.30
N LEU A 26 -29.31 -4.72 -8.49
CA LEU A 26 -27.96 -4.81 -7.95
C LEU A 26 -27.21 -6.04 -8.47
N THR A 27 -27.72 -6.66 -9.53
CA THR A 27 -27.20 -7.93 -10.09
C THR A 27 -25.73 -7.86 -10.49
N ALA A 28 -25.17 -6.68 -10.74
CA ALA A 28 -23.77 -6.54 -11.07
C ALA A 28 -22.79 -6.84 -9.91
N PHE A 29 -23.24 -6.92 -8.65
CA PHE A 29 -22.34 -7.27 -7.54
C PHE A 29 -21.78 -8.69 -7.69
N ALA A 30 -20.55 -8.89 -7.23
CA ALA A 30 -19.92 -10.20 -7.19
C ALA A 30 -20.51 -11.05 -6.05
N LYS A 31 -20.78 -12.33 -6.31
CA LYS A 31 -21.30 -13.24 -5.27
C LYS A 31 -20.56 -14.56 -5.28
N PHE A 32 -20.22 -15.05 -4.10
CA PHE A 32 -19.46 -16.28 -3.93
C PHE A 32 -20.15 -17.22 -2.94
N SER A 33 -20.05 -18.52 -3.21
CA SER A 33 -20.39 -19.58 -2.26
C SER A 33 -19.10 -20.19 -1.73
N VAL A 34 -18.89 -20.12 -0.42
CA VAL A 34 -17.73 -20.71 0.25
C VAL A 34 -18.21 -21.85 1.13
N THR A 35 -17.87 -23.08 0.78
CA THR A 35 -18.35 -24.30 1.42
C THR A 35 -17.23 -25.22 1.86
N GLY A 36 -17.45 -26.01 2.91
CA GLY A 36 -16.51 -27.01 3.43
C GLY A 36 -16.26 -26.83 4.92
N SER A 37 -15.74 -27.87 5.58
CA SER A 37 -15.54 -27.87 7.04
C SER A 37 -14.55 -26.81 7.52
N GLU A 38 -13.67 -26.32 6.65
CA GLU A 38 -12.68 -25.28 6.95
C GLU A 38 -13.07 -23.89 6.40
N ALA A 39 -14.27 -23.73 5.82
CA ALA A 39 -14.73 -22.47 5.24
C ALA A 39 -14.69 -21.31 6.26
N ALA A 40 -15.15 -21.57 7.48
CA ALA A 40 -15.09 -20.59 8.57
C ALA A 40 -13.65 -20.23 8.96
N ALA A 41 -12.72 -21.17 8.87
CA ALA A 41 -11.31 -20.94 9.21
C ALA A 41 -10.63 -20.04 8.17
N LEU A 42 -10.82 -20.33 6.87
CA LEU A 42 -10.38 -19.47 5.76
C LEU A 42 -10.92 -18.05 5.93
N LEU A 43 -12.24 -17.90 6.06
CA LEU A 43 -12.87 -16.58 6.15
C LEU A 43 -12.46 -15.85 7.43
N SER A 44 -12.26 -16.55 8.56
CA SER A 44 -11.79 -15.94 9.81
C SER A 44 -10.34 -15.45 9.69
N ARG A 45 -9.50 -16.12 8.90
CA ARG A 45 -8.10 -15.71 8.64
C ARG A 45 -8.03 -14.47 7.74
N LEU A 46 -8.95 -14.34 6.78
CA LEU A 46 -8.96 -13.22 5.83
C LEU A 46 -9.74 -12.00 6.35
N SER A 47 -10.76 -12.22 7.18
CA SER A 47 -11.65 -11.15 7.65
C SER A 47 -11.11 -10.43 8.88
N ALA A 48 -10.89 -9.13 8.74
CA ALA A 48 -10.53 -8.24 9.84
C ALA A 48 -11.64 -8.12 10.90
N ASN A 49 -12.91 -8.34 10.52
CA ASN A 49 -14.04 -8.40 11.44
C ASN A 49 -14.32 -9.84 11.89
N ARG A 50 -15.15 -10.01 12.93
CA ARG A 50 -15.66 -11.34 13.32
C ARG A 50 -16.70 -11.83 12.32
N LEU A 51 -16.66 -13.13 12.04
CA LEU A 51 -17.70 -13.81 11.27
C LEU A 51 -19.05 -13.82 12.01
N PRO A 52 -20.17 -13.94 11.28
CA PRO A 52 -21.47 -14.18 11.91
C PRO A 52 -21.48 -15.54 12.62
N THR A 53 -21.96 -15.56 13.86
CA THR A 53 -21.92 -16.74 14.73
C THR A 53 -23.18 -17.59 14.68
N ARG A 54 -24.24 -17.09 14.04
CA ARG A 54 -25.53 -17.77 13.90
C ARG A 54 -25.86 -17.95 12.44
N ASP A 55 -26.57 -19.02 12.13
CA ASP A 55 -27.14 -19.21 10.80
C ASP A 55 -28.13 -18.09 10.50
N GLY A 56 -28.10 -17.64 9.25
CA GLY A 56 -28.75 -16.42 8.81
C GLY A 56 -28.09 -15.14 9.31
N GLY A 57 -26.98 -15.17 10.06
CA GLY A 57 -26.28 -13.98 10.52
C GLY A 57 -25.51 -13.30 9.39
N ILE A 58 -25.53 -11.97 9.35
CA ILE A 58 -24.80 -11.16 8.36
C ILE A 58 -23.75 -10.29 9.07
N ARG A 59 -22.57 -10.16 8.45
CA ARG A 59 -21.51 -9.21 8.87
C ARG A 59 -20.91 -8.54 7.65
N LEU A 60 -20.71 -7.23 7.75
CA LEU A 60 -19.81 -6.50 6.87
C LEU A 60 -18.37 -6.72 7.36
N VAL A 61 -17.49 -7.16 6.46
CA VAL A 61 -16.09 -7.44 6.75
C VAL A 61 -15.21 -6.71 5.75
N HIS A 62 -13.97 -6.48 6.15
CA HIS A 62 -12.91 -6.02 5.27
C HIS A 62 -11.82 -7.09 5.27
N MET A 63 -11.29 -7.43 4.10
CA MET A 63 -10.08 -8.24 4.00
C MET A 63 -8.92 -7.29 3.75
N LEU A 64 -7.79 -7.57 4.40
CA LEU A 64 -6.62 -6.71 4.36
C LEU A 64 -5.44 -7.44 3.72
N THR A 65 -4.52 -6.67 3.14
CA THR A 65 -3.22 -7.18 2.73
C THR A 65 -2.29 -7.39 3.92
N GLU A 66 -1.15 -8.04 3.70
CA GLU A 66 -0.09 -8.16 4.72
C GLU A 66 0.38 -6.81 5.27
N LEU A 67 0.33 -5.75 4.46
CA LEU A 67 0.67 -4.38 4.84
C LEU A 67 -0.49 -3.64 5.54
N GLY A 68 -1.61 -4.30 5.76
CA GLY A 68 -2.79 -3.74 6.44
C GLY A 68 -3.66 -2.84 5.55
N GLY A 69 -3.35 -2.75 4.25
CA GLY A 69 -4.18 -2.04 3.27
C GLY A 69 -5.51 -2.74 3.04
N ILE A 70 -6.58 -1.99 2.73
CA ILE A 70 -7.93 -2.55 2.54
C ILE A 70 -8.04 -3.15 1.15
N GLU A 71 -7.93 -4.47 1.07
CA GLU A 71 -7.96 -5.20 -0.19
C GLU A 71 -9.37 -5.27 -0.77
N CYS A 72 -10.37 -5.61 0.05
CA CYS A 72 -11.77 -5.63 -0.35
C CYS A 72 -12.71 -5.44 0.85
N GLU A 73 -13.97 -5.13 0.55
CA GLU A 73 -15.08 -5.07 1.51
C GLU A 73 -16.18 -6.03 1.05
N MET A 74 -16.65 -6.89 1.95
CA MET A 74 -17.65 -7.91 1.65
C MET A 74 -18.71 -8.01 2.72
N THR A 75 -19.93 -8.36 2.30
CA THR A 75 -20.98 -8.83 3.18
C THR A 75 -20.91 -10.35 3.25
N ILE A 76 -20.57 -10.90 4.41
CA ILE A 76 -20.58 -12.34 4.68
C ILE A 76 -21.90 -12.71 5.36
N THR A 77 -22.59 -13.68 4.79
CA THR A 77 -23.79 -14.31 5.34
C THR A 77 -23.47 -15.76 5.69
N ARG A 78 -23.71 -16.17 6.94
CA ARG A 78 -23.60 -17.58 7.33
C ARG A 78 -24.88 -18.31 6.99
N MET A 79 -24.79 -19.30 6.10
CA MET A 79 -25.93 -20.14 5.70
C MET A 79 -26.02 -21.37 6.60
N ALA A 80 -24.88 -21.96 6.94
CA ALA A 80 -24.69 -23.05 7.89
C ALA A 80 -23.27 -23.00 8.46
N ASP A 81 -22.92 -23.91 9.36
CA ASP A 81 -21.58 -24.02 9.97
C ASP A 81 -20.44 -24.14 8.93
N ASP A 82 -20.72 -24.80 7.80
CA ASP A 82 -19.81 -25.14 6.71
C ASP A 82 -20.16 -24.45 5.38
N HIS A 83 -21.04 -23.43 5.40
CA HIS A 83 -21.49 -22.74 4.19
C HIS A 83 -21.71 -21.25 4.44
N PHE A 84 -20.98 -20.42 3.69
CA PHE A 84 -21.07 -18.97 3.70
C PHE A 84 -21.38 -18.42 2.31
N TYR A 85 -22.30 -17.46 2.26
CA TYR A 85 -22.64 -16.72 1.06
C TYR A 85 -22.07 -15.30 1.15
N LEU A 86 -21.29 -14.90 0.16
CA LEU A 86 -20.55 -13.65 0.13
C LEU A 86 -21.12 -12.74 -0.97
N ASN A 87 -21.27 -11.46 -0.66
CA ASN A 87 -21.61 -10.41 -1.63
C ASN A 87 -20.54 -9.32 -1.56
N SER A 88 -19.92 -9.00 -2.70
CA SER A 88 -18.83 -8.02 -2.82
C SER A 88 -19.10 -6.98 -3.90
N ALA A 89 -18.22 -5.99 -4.03
CA ALA A 89 -18.30 -4.91 -5.00
C ALA A 89 -18.41 -5.42 -6.45
N ILE A 90 -18.97 -4.60 -7.34
CA ILE A 90 -19.17 -4.93 -8.76
C ILE A 90 -17.85 -5.28 -9.46
N ALA A 91 -16.77 -4.58 -9.12
CA ALA A 91 -15.44 -4.84 -9.69
C ALA A 91 -14.69 -6.00 -9.00
N GLY A 92 -15.31 -6.64 -8.00
CA GLY A 92 -14.70 -7.69 -7.19
C GLY A 92 -14.77 -9.09 -7.78
N THR A 93 -15.50 -9.36 -8.87
CA THR A 93 -15.75 -10.74 -9.34
C THR A 93 -14.49 -11.57 -9.48
N GLU A 94 -13.54 -11.15 -10.31
CA GLU A 94 -12.26 -11.87 -10.48
C GLU A 94 -11.29 -11.57 -9.34
N HIS A 95 -11.18 -10.30 -8.97
CA HIS A 95 -10.24 -9.82 -7.95
C HIS A 95 -10.39 -10.54 -6.62
N ASP A 96 -11.62 -10.60 -6.11
CA ASP A 96 -11.91 -11.18 -4.81
C ASP A 96 -12.00 -12.71 -4.87
N LEU A 97 -12.40 -13.28 -6.02
CA LEU A 97 -12.36 -14.72 -6.23
C LEU A 97 -10.92 -15.23 -6.15
N ASP A 98 -10.01 -14.58 -6.87
CA ASP A 98 -8.57 -14.87 -6.83
C ASP A 98 -8.05 -14.73 -5.40
N TRP A 99 -8.44 -13.66 -4.68
CA TRP A 99 -8.04 -13.46 -3.30
C TRP A 99 -8.49 -14.62 -2.39
N LEU A 100 -9.75 -15.04 -2.49
CA LEU A 100 -10.28 -16.16 -1.70
C LEU A 100 -9.58 -17.48 -2.05
N GLN A 101 -9.40 -17.77 -3.34
CA GLN A 101 -8.83 -19.03 -3.82
C GLN A 101 -7.34 -19.17 -3.51
N GLN A 102 -6.55 -18.10 -3.69
CA GLN A 102 -5.11 -18.12 -3.43
C GLN A 102 -4.77 -18.32 -1.95
N HIS A 103 -5.69 -17.97 -1.06
CA HIS A 103 -5.51 -18.12 0.38
C HIS A 103 -6.07 -19.42 0.96
N VAL A 104 -6.60 -20.33 0.13
CA VAL A 104 -6.89 -21.72 0.53
C VAL A 104 -5.56 -22.45 0.71
N LEU A 105 -5.30 -22.91 1.93
CA LEU A 105 -4.05 -23.61 2.24
C LEU A 105 -4.08 -25.05 1.73
N HIS A 106 -2.90 -25.61 1.47
CA HIS A 106 -2.79 -27.00 1.04
C HIS A 106 -3.40 -27.96 2.07
N GLY A 107 -4.42 -28.71 1.65
CA GLY A 107 -5.12 -29.69 2.48
C GLY A 107 -6.34 -29.15 3.24
N GLU A 108 -6.68 -27.86 3.13
CA GLU A 108 -7.96 -27.34 3.64
C GLU A 108 -9.12 -27.85 2.77
N GLU A 109 -10.15 -28.43 3.39
CA GLU A 109 -11.40 -28.80 2.71
C GLU A 109 -12.29 -27.55 2.56
N VAL A 110 -12.00 -26.73 1.56
CA VAL A 110 -12.78 -25.54 1.18
C VAL A 110 -12.96 -25.46 -0.33
N VAL A 111 -14.18 -25.16 -0.76
CA VAL A 111 -14.52 -24.83 -2.15
C VAL A 111 -15.05 -23.40 -2.20
N VAL A 112 -14.48 -22.59 -3.09
CA VAL A 112 -14.92 -21.22 -3.38
C VAL A 112 -15.47 -21.20 -4.80
N ASP A 113 -16.78 -21.09 -4.93
CA ASP A 113 -17.48 -21.04 -6.21
C ASP A 113 -17.96 -19.62 -6.52
N ASP A 114 -17.69 -19.16 -7.74
CA ASP A 114 -18.29 -17.95 -8.28
C ASP A 114 -19.76 -18.19 -8.68
N TRP A 115 -20.65 -17.43 -8.04
CA TRP A 115 -22.09 -17.44 -8.26
C TRP A 115 -22.57 -16.12 -8.89
N THR A 116 -21.66 -15.26 -9.34
CA THR A 116 -21.97 -13.91 -9.85
C THR A 116 -23.00 -13.94 -10.96
N ASP A 117 -22.80 -14.78 -11.98
CA ASP A 117 -23.70 -14.92 -13.13
C ASP A 117 -24.88 -15.88 -12.88
N ARG A 118 -24.93 -16.55 -11.72
CA ARG A 118 -26.02 -17.46 -11.35
C ARG A 118 -27.14 -16.76 -10.60
N MET A 119 -26.80 -15.65 -9.92
CA MET A 119 -27.68 -14.97 -8.97
C MET A 119 -27.96 -13.52 -9.39
N GLY A 120 -29.24 -13.17 -9.48
CA GLY A 120 -29.72 -11.79 -9.54
C GLY A 120 -29.86 -11.18 -8.15
N ILE A 121 -29.86 -9.84 -8.05
CA ILE A 121 -30.16 -9.12 -6.80
C ILE A 121 -31.14 -7.98 -7.09
N LEU A 122 -32.31 -8.02 -6.46
CA LEU A 122 -33.24 -6.88 -6.42
C LEU A 122 -33.29 -6.32 -5.00
N ALA A 123 -32.96 -5.04 -4.84
CA ALA A 123 -33.12 -4.35 -3.58
C ALA A 123 -34.48 -3.65 -3.54
N VAL A 124 -35.27 -3.91 -2.49
CA VAL A 124 -36.53 -3.21 -2.19
C VAL A 124 -36.33 -2.44 -0.89
N THR A 125 -36.35 -1.12 -0.95
CA THR A 125 -35.93 -0.27 0.17
C THR A 125 -36.74 1.02 0.27
N GLY A 126 -36.91 1.53 1.48
CA GLY A 126 -37.76 2.65 1.86
C GLY A 126 -38.69 2.28 3.03
N PRO A 127 -39.34 3.27 3.67
CA PRO A 127 -40.22 3.03 4.80
C PRO A 127 -41.38 2.05 4.51
N GLN A 128 -41.84 1.96 3.26
CA GLN A 128 -42.92 1.06 2.83
C GLN A 128 -42.43 -0.26 2.21
N ALA A 129 -41.11 -0.53 2.23
CA ALA A 129 -40.55 -1.76 1.66
C ALA A 129 -41.16 -3.03 2.27
N ARG A 130 -41.44 -3.02 3.57
CA ARG A 130 -42.08 -4.14 4.26
C ARG A 130 -43.50 -4.40 3.74
N ASP A 131 -44.30 -3.35 3.55
CA ASP A 131 -45.69 -3.46 3.12
C ASP A 131 -45.76 -4.06 1.70
N VAL A 132 -44.87 -3.62 0.81
CA VAL A 132 -44.74 -4.18 -0.54
C VAL A 132 -44.36 -5.66 -0.49
N LEU A 133 -43.33 -6.02 0.29
CA LEU A 133 -42.88 -7.41 0.36
C LEU A 133 -43.92 -8.33 0.99
N ALA A 134 -44.69 -7.86 1.97
CA ALA A 134 -45.76 -8.62 2.62
C ALA A 134 -46.90 -8.98 1.65
N ALA A 135 -47.08 -8.25 0.56
CA ALA A 135 -48.02 -8.62 -0.50
C ALA A 135 -47.50 -9.75 -1.41
N CYS A 136 -46.20 -10.05 -1.34
CA CYS A 136 -45.52 -11.04 -2.18
C CYS A 136 -45.07 -12.29 -1.42
N THR A 137 -45.24 -12.36 -0.10
CA THR A 137 -44.82 -13.51 0.71
C THR A 137 -45.70 -13.67 1.96
N ASP A 138 -45.86 -14.92 2.42
CA ASP A 138 -46.52 -15.23 3.69
C ASP A 138 -45.57 -15.18 4.89
N THR A 139 -44.27 -14.95 4.65
CA THR A 139 -43.25 -14.88 5.72
C THR A 139 -43.46 -13.65 6.61
N ASP A 140 -43.29 -13.81 7.92
CA ASP A 140 -43.32 -12.70 8.87
C ASP A 140 -42.09 -11.78 8.70
N LEU A 141 -42.34 -10.56 8.23
CA LEU A 141 -41.32 -9.52 7.98
C LEU A 141 -41.15 -8.54 9.16
N SER A 142 -41.78 -8.81 10.31
CA SER A 142 -41.66 -7.99 11.51
C SER A 142 -40.22 -7.92 12.01
N SER A 143 -39.87 -6.84 12.70
CA SER A 143 -38.50 -6.68 13.22
C SER A 143 -38.12 -7.74 14.26
N ASP A 144 -39.11 -8.32 14.94
CA ASP A 144 -38.90 -9.36 15.96
C ASP A 144 -38.64 -10.72 15.30
N ALA A 145 -39.41 -11.08 14.26
CA ALA A 145 -39.23 -12.32 13.52
C ALA A 145 -37.99 -12.28 12.59
N TRP A 146 -37.67 -11.11 12.04
CA TRP A 146 -36.59 -10.94 11.08
C TRP A 146 -35.66 -9.79 11.46
N PRO A 147 -34.75 -9.96 12.44
CA PRO A 147 -33.90 -8.87 12.93
C PRO A 147 -32.96 -8.26 11.88
N TRP A 148 -32.50 -7.03 12.12
CA TRP A 148 -31.49 -6.37 11.27
C TRP A 148 -30.19 -7.19 11.14
N LEU A 149 -29.53 -7.14 9.98
CA LEU A 149 -28.34 -7.93 9.64
C LEU A 149 -28.59 -9.45 9.77
N THR A 150 -29.73 -9.91 9.27
CA THR A 150 -30.01 -11.33 9.08
C THR A 150 -30.55 -11.65 7.71
N CYS A 151 -30.29 -12.86 7.25
CA CYS A 151 -30.89 -13.45 6.07
C CYS A 151 -31.88 -14.55 6.43
N GLN A 152 -32.81 -14.82 5.52
CA GLN A 152 -33.61 -16.03 5.50
C GLN A 152 -33.77 -16.50 4.06
N GLN A 153 -33.89 -17.82 3.87
CA GLN A 153 -34.33 -18.40 2.61
C GLN A 153 -35.85 -18.43 2.57
N VAL A 154 -36.46 -17.69 1.64
CA VAL A 154 -37.90 -17.45 1.60
C VAL A 154 -38.40 -17.43 0.16
N LYS A 155 -39.70 -17.68 -0.01
CA LYS A 155 -40.37 -17.52 -1.31
C LYS A 155 -41.02 -16.15 -1.40
N ILE A 156 -40.68 -15.35 -2.41
CA ILE A 156 -41.24 -14.02 -2.66
C ILE A 156 -41.72 -13.99 -4.11
N GLY A 157 -42.99 -13.65 -4.33
CA GLY A 157 -43.59 -13.66 -5.67
C GLY A 157 -43.53 -15.03 -6.36
N GLY A 158 -43.46 -16.12 -5.58
CA GLY A 158 -43.27 -17.48 -6.10
C GLY A 158 -41.81 -17.92 -6.28
N VAL A 159 -40.86 -16.99 -6.29
CA VAL A 159 -39.42 -17.22 -6.52
C VAL A 159 -38.69 -17.48 -5.20
N ASP A 160 -37.80 -18.48 -5.19
CA ASP A 160 -36.96 -18.78 -4.02
C ASP A 160 -35.79 -17.79 -3.93
N CYS A 161 -35.71 -17.10 -2.79
CA CYS A 161 -34.76 -16.02 -2.54
C CYS A 161 -33.94 -16.28 -1.27
N ILE A 162 -32.65 -15.96 -1.31
CA ILE A 162 -31.86 -15.64 -0.12
C ILE A 162 -32.07 -14.15 0.14
N ALA A 163 -32.97 -13.80 1.05
CA ALA A 163 -33.32 -12.42 1.34
C ALA A 163 -32.45 -11.89 2.49
N LEU A 164 -31.64 -10.87 2.24
CA LEU A 164 -30.76 -10.24 3.23
C LEU A 164 -31.40 -8.95 3.72
N ARG A 165 -31.64 -8.82 5.03
CA ARG A 165 -32.16 -7.58 5.63
C ARG A 165 -30.99 -6.60 5.87
N VAL A 166 -30.60 -5.93 4.79
CA VAL A 166 -29.47 -4.97 4.71
C VAL A 166 -29.86 -3.77 3.83
N SER A 167 -29.07 -2.69 3.88
CA SER A 167 -29.32 -1.50 3.06
C SER A 167 -28.08 -0.64 2.91
N TYR A 168 -27.68 -0.39 1.67
CA TYR A 168 -26.61 0.56 1.34
C TYR A 168 -27.11 2.02 1.21
N VAL A 169 -28.43 2.25 1.26
CA VAL A 169 -29.02 3.59 1.17
C VAL A 169 -29.48 4.15 2.52
N GLY A 170 -29.37 3.33 3.59
CA GLY A 170 -29.71 3.71 4.96
C GLY A 170 -31.21 3.88 5.21
N GLU A 171 -32.02 3.10 4.51
CA GLU A 171 -33.45 2.94 4.75
C GLU A 171 -33.75 1.48 5.11
N LEU A 172 -34.89 1.21 5.73
CA LEU A 172 -35.45 -0.15 5.80
C LEU A 172 -35.43 -0.80 4.41
N GLY A 173 -35.03 -2.07 4.32
CA GLY A 173 -35.03 -2.77 3.05
C GLY A 173 -34.47 -4.19 3.15
N TRP A 174 -34.60 -4.88 2.02
CA TRP A 174 -34.05 -6.20 1.77
C TRP A 174 -33.38 -6.25 0.42
N GLU A 175 -32.25 -6.95 0.34
CA GLU A 175 -31.62 -7.41 -0.89
C GLU A 175 -32.09 -8.83 -1.16
N LEU A 176 -32.74 -9.05 -2.30
CA LEU A 176 -33.34 -10.33 -2.67
C LEU A 176 -32.44 -11.03 -3.67
N HIS A 177 -31.63 -11.98 -3.20
CA HIS A 177 -30.74 -12.77 -4.03
C HIS A 177 -31.50 -14.00 -4.55
N HIS A 178 -31.57 -14.19 -5.85
CA HIS A 178 -32.42 -15.20 -6.50
C HIS A 178 -31.75 -15.76 -7.75
N PRO A 179 -32.13 -16.96 -8.23
CA PRO A 179 -31.67 -17.47 -9.52
C PRO A 179 -31.95 -16.44 -10.62
N ILE A 180 -30.92 -16.06 -11.38
CA ILE A 180 -31.00 -14.93 -12.32
C ILE A 180 -32.08 -15.14 -13.39
N GLU A 181 -32.35 -16.39 -13.77
CA GLU A 181 -33.37 -16.73 -14.76
C GLU A 181 -34.80 -16.41 -14.31
N GLN A 182 -35.04 -16.37 -12.99
CA GLN A 182 -36.35 -16.07 -12.39
C GLN A 182 -36.52 -14.58 -12.07
N MET A 183 -35.53 -13.74 -12.39
CA MET A 183 -35.59 -12.30 -12.14
C MET A 183 -36.81 -11.62 -12.77
N PRO A 184 -37.22 -11.90 -14.02
CA PRO A 184 -38.39 -11.23 -14.60
C PRO A 184 -39.67 -11.45 -13.79
N ASP A 185 -39.93 -12.70 -13.38
CA ASP A 185 -41.12 -13.05 -12.61
C ASP A 185 -41.12 -12.38 -11.22
N LEU A 186 -39.97 -12.38 -10.54
CA LEU A 186 -39.81 -11.70 -9.25
C LEU A 186 -40.00 -10.18 -9.38
N TYR A 187 -39.37 -9.58 -10.40
CA TYR A 187 -39.45 -8.15 -10.65
C TYR A 187 -40.89 -7.71 -10.94
N ASP A 188 -41.61 -8.42 -11.82
CA ASP A 188 -42.99 -8.11 -12.15
C ASP A 188 -43.91 -8.21 -10.93
N ALA A 189 -43.74 -9.25 -10.09
CA ALA A 189 -44.49 -9.39 -8.85
C ALA A 189 -44.25 -8.23 -7.88
N LEU A 190 -42.98 -7.82 -7.68
CA LEU A 190 -42.61 -6.71 -6.80
C LEU A 190 -43.11 -5.36 -7.30
N VAL A 191 -43.03 -5.11 -8.61
CA VAL A 191 -43.52 -3.86 -9.20
C VAL A 191 -45.05 -3.79 -9.17
N ALA A 192 -45.73 -4.91 -9.42
CA ALA A 192 -47.19 -4.98 -9.29
C ALA A 192 -47.63 -4.65 -7.85
N ALA A 193 -47.01 -5.27 -6.84
CA ALA A 193 -47.27 -4.95 -5.43
C ALA A 193 -46.90 -3.50 -5.08
N GLY A 194 -45.77 -3.01 -5.60
CA GLY A 194 -45.26 -1.66 -5.38
C GLY A 194 -46.09 -0.54 -6.01
N THR A 195 -46.96 -0.85 -6.98
CA THR A 195 -47.76 0.16 -7.70
C THR A 195 -48.69 0.91 -6.76
N ALA A 196 -49.31 0.24 -5.78
CA ALA A 196 -50.17 0.87 -4.78
C ALA A 196 -49.41 1.80 -3.81
N HIS A 197 -48.09 1.72 -3.80
CA HIS A 197 -47.18 2.47 -2.93
C HIS A 197 -46.37 3.53 -3.69
N ASP A 198 -46.72 3.82 -4.94
CA ASP A 198 -46.00 4.75 -5.82
C ASP A 198 -44.49 4.46 -5.85
N MET A 199 -44.15 3.16 -5.98
CA MET A 199 -42.78 2.65 -6.01
C MET A 199 -41.96 3.35 -7.11
N VAL A 200 -40.73 3.74 -6.76
CA VAL A 200 -39.80 4.33 -7.73
C VAL A 200 -38.67 3.37 -8.12
N HIS A 201 -38.28 3.41 -9.39
CA HIS A 201 -37.09 2.73 -9.85
C HIS A 201 -35.87 3.63 -9.64
N PHE A 202 -34.81 3.11 -9.02
CA PHE A 202 -33.58 3.85 -8.83
C PHE A 202 -32.35 3.03 -9.24
N GLY A 203 -31.23 3.72 -9.48
CA GLY A 203 -29.98 3.11 -9.91
C GLY A 203 -28.79 3.72 -9.19
N SER A 204 -27.58 3.32 -9.61
CA SER A 204 -26.31 3.66 -8.95
C SER A 204 -26.13 5.16 -8.64
N ALA A 205 -26.58 6.04 -9.53
CA ALA A 205 -26.50 7.48 -9.31
C ALA A 205 -27.31 7.99 -8.10
N ALA A 206 -28.51 7.45 -7.87
CA ALA A 206 -29.32 7.80 -6.71
C ALA A 206 -28.83 7.08 -5.45
N MET A 207 -28.33 5.84 -5.61
CA MET A 207 -27.68 5.09 -4.54
C MET A 207 -26.43 5.82 -4.00
N ASN A 208 -25.56 6.33 -4.89
CA ASN A 208 -24.38 7.08 -4.48
C ASN A 208 -24.74 8.35 -3.69
N VAL A 209 -25.85 9.02 -4.03
CA VAL A 209 -26.36 10.14 -3.23
C VAL A 209 -26.75 9.67 -1.83
N MET A 210 -27.59 8.63 -1.75
CA MET A 210 -28.14 8.18 -0.46
C MET A 210 -27.07 7.58 0.46
N ARG A 211 -26.07 6.86 -0.08
CA ARG A 211 -24.94 6.34 0.70
C ARG A 211 -24.05 7.47 1.24
N LEU A 212 -23.83 8.52 0.44
CA LEU A 212 -23.07 9.70 0.87
C LEU A 212 -23.80 10.44 1.99
N GLU A 213 -25.12 10.63 1.87
CA GLU A 213 -25.94 11.24 2.94
C GLU A 213 -25.81 10.50 4.27
N LYS A 214 -25.61 9.17 4.21
CA LYS A 214 -25.39 8.28 5.37
C LYS A 214 -23.92 8.15 5.78
N ALA A 215 -23.00 8.85 5.10
CA ALA A 215 -21.56 8.72 5.24
C ALA A 215 -21.07 7.26 5.16
N TYR A 216 -21.68 6.45 4.29
CA TYR A 216 -21.19 5.12 3.97
C TYR A 216 -20.07 5.22 2.94
N LYS A 217 -18.98 4.51 3.20
CA LYS A 217 -17.78 4.49 2.36
C LYS A 217 -17.97 3.49 1.22
N ALA A 218 -17.16 3.62 0.18
CA ALA A 218 -17.17 2.69 -0.94
C ALA A 218 -15.76 2.16 -1.20
N TRP A 219 -15.65 0.84 -1.38
CA TRP A 219 -14.44 0.23 -1.93
C TRP A 219 -14.20 0.67 -3.39
N GLY A 220 -12.93 0.88 -3.74
CA GLY A 220 -12.50 1.49 -5.01
C GLY A 220 -12.59 3.02 -5.04
N GLY A 221 -13.07 3.64 -3.96
CA GLY A 221 -13.10 5.10 -3.77
C GLY A 221 -12.44 5.50 -2.45
N GLU A 222 -13.19 5.46 -1.36
CA GLU A 222 -12.67 5.76 -0.02
C GLU A 222 -11.74 4.67 0.51
N LEU A 223 -11.97 3.42 0.11
CA LEU A 223 -11.26 2.24 0.60
C LEU A 223 -10.48 1.61 -0.55
N THR A 224 -9.16 1.55 -0.43
CA THR A 224 -8.25 0.99 -1.44
C THR A 224 -7.08 0.29 -0.74
N THR A 225 -6.30 -0.47 -1.51
CA THR A 225 -5.16 -1.24 -1.01
C THR A 225 -4.04 -0.36 -0.44
N GLU A 226 -3.97 0.92 -0.80
CA GLU A 226 -2.97 1.87 -0.26
C GLU A 226 -3.35 2.45 1.12
N ILE A 227 -4.60 2.25 1.55
CA ILE A 227 -5.18 2.86 2.74
C ILE A 227 -5.44 1.78 3.79
N THR A 228 -4.97 1.99 5.02
CA THR A 228 -5.30 1.08 6.12
C THR A 228 -6.63 1.45 6.79
N PRO A 229 -7.24 0.54 7.58
CA PRO A 229 -8.42 0.87 8.37
C PRO A 229 -8.25 2.06 9.32
N ILE A 230 -7.02 2.45 9.66
CA ILE A 230 -6.74 3.57 10.57
C ILE A 230 -6.95 4.91 9.86
N GLU A 231 -6.32 5.16 8.70
CA GLU A 231 -6.55 6.38 7.91
C GLU A 231 -8.00 6.47 7.45
N ALA A 232 -8.58 5.34 7.08
CA ALA A 232 -9.96 5.28 6.63
C ALA A 232 -10.97 5.50 7.75
N ARG A 233 -10.59 5.52 9.04
CA ARG A 233 -11.52 5.59 10.19
C ARG A 233 -12.52 4.44 10.22
N LEU A 234 -12.02 3.21 10.06
CA LEU A 234 -12.78 1.96 9.98
C LEU A 234 -12.53 1.00 11.15
N GLU A 235 -11.84 1.43 12.20
CA GLU A 235 -11.40 0.60 13.33
C GLU A 235 -12.56 -0.13 14.01
N ARG A 236 -13.78 0.43 13.98
CA ARG A 236 -14.99 -0.23 14.51
C ARG A 236 -15.33 -1.55 13.82
N PHE A 237 -14.84 -1.76 12.59
CA PHE A 237 -15.03 -2.97 11.80
C PHE A 237 -13.83 -3.92 11.87
N VAL A 238 -12.79 -3.58 12.62
CA VAL A 238 -11.59 -4.38 12.79
C VAL A 238 -11.50 -4.91 14.22
N ASP A 239 -11.44 -6.23 14.37
CA ASP A 239 -11.42 -6.90 15.67
C ASP A 239 -9.99 -7.01 16.23
N LEU A 240 -9.41 -5.87 16.61
CA LEU A 240 -8.05 -5.81 17.17
C LEU A 240 -7.96 -6.33 18.61
N GLU A 241 -9.08 -6.36 19.32
CA GLU A 241 -9.12 -6.53 20.78
C GLU A 241 -9.36 -7.99 21.22
N SER A 242 -9.84 -8.88 20.33
CA SER A 242 -10.14 -10.27 20.71
C SER A 242 -8.91 -11.18 20.80
N GLY A 243 -7.76 -10.74 20.28
CA GLY A 243 -6.60 -11.59 20.09
C GLY A 243 -6.71 -12.57 18.92
N ARG A 244 -7.76 -12.48 18.08
CA ARG A 244 -7.82 -13.21 16.81
C ARG A 244 -6.63 -12.85 15.93
N ASP A 245 -6.12 -13.83 15.22
CA ASP A 245 -5.13 -13.66 14.16
C ASP A 245 -5.84 -13.62 12.80
N PHE A 246 -5.53 -12.59 12.02
CA PHE A 246 -6.07 -12.38 10.67
C PHE A 246 -5.05 -11.60 9.83
N LEU A 247 -5.11 -11.77 8.52
CA LEU A 247 -4.18 -11.13 7.59
C LEU A 247 -4.22 -9.60 7.72
N GLY A 248 -3.05 -8.98 7.85
CA GLY A 248 -2.93 -7.51 8.01
C GLY A 248 -3.20 -6.98 9.42
N ARG A 249 -3.47 -7.85 10.41
CA ARG A 249 -3.69 -7.47 11.81
C ARG A 249 -2.52 -6.69 12.40
N ASP A 250 -1.32 -7.26 12.33
CA ASP A 250 -0.14 -6.69 12.97
C ASP A 250 0.28 -5.37 12.31
N ALA A 251 0.14 -5.27 10.98
CA ALA A 251 0.33 -4.02 10.25
C ALA A 251 -0.70 -2.95 10.68
N THR A 252 -1.97 -3.32 10.86
CA THR A 252 -3.01 -2.41 11.35
C THR A 252 -2.71 -1.92 12.77
N LEU A 253 -2.24 -2.82 13.66
CA LEU A 253 -1.81 -2.45 15.01
C LEU A 253 -0.60 -1.51 15.00
N ALA A 254 0.40 -1.81 14.18
CA ALA A 254 1.57 -0.96 14.01
C ALA A 254 1.17 0.42 13.49
N ARG A 255 0.22 0.50 12.54
CA ARG A 255 -0.27 1.77 12.02
C ARG A 255 -1.05 2.57 13.06
N ARG A 256 -1.86 1.91 13.89
CA ARG A 256 -2.53 2.53 15.05
C ARG A 256 -1.51 3.11 16.04
N GLN A 257 -0.46 2.34 16.34
CA GLN A 257 0.63 2.81 17.20
C GLN A 257 1.40 3.97 16.56
N GLN A 258 1.62 3.95 15.25
CA GLN A 258 2.25 5.05 14.52
C GLN A 258 1.42 6.32 14.58
N GLU A 259 0.10 6.25 14.39
CA GLU A 259 -0.78 7.41 14.58
C GLU A 259 -0.60 8.02 15.98
N GLU A 260 -0.57 7.16 17.00
CA GLU A 260 -0.37 7.59 18.38
C GLU A 260 1.03 8.14 18.62
N ALA A 261 2.06 7.68 17.90
CA ALA A 261 3.47 8.01 18.08
C ALA A 261 3.88 9.28 17.33
N THR A 262 3.68 9.30 16.02
CA THR A 262 4.16 10.34 15.09
C THR A 262 3.03 11.07 14.38
N GLY A 263 1.80 10.55 14.44
CA GLY A 263 0.70 10.98 13.58
C GLY A 263 0.67 10.24 12.25
N LEU A 264 -0.38 10.52 11.47
CA LEU A 264 -0.59 10.03 10.11
C LEU A 264 -0.28 11.16 9.12
N ASP A 265 -0.07 10.81 7.86
CA ASP A 265 0.12 11.82 6.80
C ASP A 265 -1.24 12.35 6.30
N MET A 266 -2.24 11.48 6.29
CA MET A 266 -3.58 11.74 5.75
C MET A 266 -4.63 10.95 6.54
N VAL A 267 -5.84 11.50 6.66
CA VAL A 267 -7.00 10.85 7.28
C VAL A 267 -8.26 11.14 6.48
N LEU A 268 -9.18 10.18 6.47
CA LEU A 268 -10.46 10.33 5.78
C LEU A 268 -11.40 11.23 6.59
N VAL A 269 -11.89 12.29 5.95
CA VAL A 269 -12.93 13.18 6.47
C VAL A 269 -14.18 13.11 5.60
N TYR A 270 -15.33 13.34 6.23
CA TYR A 270 -16.61 13.56 5.56
C TYR A 270 -16.96 15.04 5.66
N CYS A 271 -17.30 15.69 4.56
CA CYS A 271 -17.47 17.15 4.52
C CYS A 271 -18.65 17.58 3.65
N GLU A 272 -19.18 18.76 3.97
CA GLU A 272 -20.03 19.53 3.06
C GLU A 272 -19.20 20.52 2.28
N VAL A 273 -19.58 20.79 1.03
CA VAL A 273 -18.89 21.71 0.13
C VAL A 273 -19.84 22.82 -0.29
N ASP A 274 -19.39 24.07 -0.17
CA ASP A 274 -20.12 25.27 -0.60
C ASP A 274 -20.01 25.45 -2.12
N ALA A 275 -20.61 24.51 -2.85
CA ALA A 275 -20.67 24.48 -4.29
C ALA A 275 -22.12 24.71 -4.75
N THR A 276 -22.32 25.67 -5.65
CA THR A 276 -23.66 26.11 -6.05
C THR A 276 -24.20 25.35 -7.25
N ASP A 277 -23.39 25.15 -8.29
CA ASP A 277 -23.75 24.52 -9.57
C ASP A 277 -22.85 23.34 -9.98
N SER A 278 -21.93 22.94 -9.10
CA SER A 278 -21.03 21.80 -9.24
C SER A 278 -21.03 20.93 -7.97
N ASP A 279 -20.54 19.69 -8.08
CA ASP A 279 -20.40 18.73 -6.98
C ASP A 279 -19.12 17.92 -7.17
N CYS A 280 -18.49 17.52 -6.06
CA CYS A 280 -17.34 16.62 -6.08
C CYS A 280 -17.72 15.27 -6.68
N ARG A 281 -16.76 14.60 -7.33
CA ARG A 281 -16.88 13.22 -7.82
C ARG A 281 -15.76 12.31 -7.31
N GLY A 282 -14.68 12.87 -6.77
CA GLY A 282 -13.45 12.18 -6.43
C GLY A 282 -12.29 12.65 -7.31
N ASN A 283 -11.08 12.59 -6.76
CA ASN A 283 -9.82 13.06 -7.34
C ASN A 283 -9.68 14.58 -7.48
N GLU A 284 -10.54 15.36 -6.84
CA GLU A 284 -10.39 16.80 -6.75
C GLU A 284 -9.41 17.16 -5.62
N PRO A 285 -8.44 18.05 -5.86
CA PRO A 285 -7.41 18.36 -4.87
C PRO A 285 -7.94 19.30 -3.77
N CYS A 286 -7.52 19.03 -2.53
CA CYS A 286 -7.85 19.78 -1.31
C CYS A 286 -6.68 20.68 -0.90
N TYR A 287 -6.96 21.91 -0.47
CA TYR A 287 -5.94 22.93 -0.20
C TYR A 287 -6.12 23.62 1.15
N ASP A 288 -4.98 23.94 1.74
CA ASP A 288 -4.89 24.71 2.96
C ASP A 288 -5.29 26.17 2.70
N PRO A 289 -6.31 26.70 3.41
CA PRO A 289 -6.71 28.09 3.24
C PRO A 289 -5.73 29.06 3.92
N SER A 290 -4.74 28.57 4.68
CA SER A 290 -3.70 29.40 5.27
C SER A 290 -2.58 29.75 4.28
N GLY A 291 -1.85 30.84 4.56
CA GLY A 291 -0.77 31.31 3.69
C GLY A 291 -1.29 31.87 2.36
N ASP A 292 -0.70 31.45 1.24
CA ASP A 292 -1.08 31.88 -0.11
C ASP A 292 -2.13 30.97 -0.78
N GLY A 293 -2.64 29.97 -0.07
CA GLY A 293 -3.65 29.03 -0.59
C GLY A 293 -3.11 28.03 -1.63
N SER A 294 -1.79 27.90 -1.76
CA SER A 294 -1.16 27.04 -2.78
C SER A 294 -0.84 25.62 -2.30
N ARG A 295 -0.80 25.38 -0.98
CA ARG A 295 -0.46 24.07 -0.41
C ARG A 295 -1.59 23.06 -0.65
N CYS A 296 -1.38 22.14 -1.59
CA CYS A 296 -2.22 20.95 -1.72
C CYS A 296 -1.97 20.06 -0.49
N MET A 297 -3.04 19.77 0.25
CA MET A 297 -3.01 19.00 1.49
C MET A 297 -3.80 17.70 1.40
N GLY A 298 -4.41 17.40 0.25
CA GLY A 298 -5.19 16.20 0.09
C GLY A 298 -6.02 16.10 -1.17
N ILE A 299 -6.93 15.14 -1.16
CA ILE A 299 -7.70 14.75 -2.33
C ILE A 299 -9.08 14.19 -1.93
N THR A 300 -10.11 14.55 -2.68
CA THR A 300 -11.44 13.94 -2.55
C THR A 300 -11.43 12.52 -3.10
N THR A 301 -12.26 11.63 -2.56
CA THR A 301 -12.41 10.24 -3.03
C THR A 301 -13.76 9.99 -3.68
N GLY A 302 -14.79 10.73 -3.25
CA GLY A 302 -16.13 10.61 -3.77
C GLY A 302 -17.00 11.78 -3.33
N GLY A 303 -18.04 12.06 -4.11
CA GLY A 303 -19.00 13.12 -3.76
C GLY A 303 -20.27 13.09 -4.59
N ALA A 304 -21.26 13.85 -4.14
CA ALA A 304 -22.53 14.09 -4.81
C ALA A 304 -23.35 15.18 -4.09
N TRP A 305 -24.35 15.70 -4.78
CA TRP A 305 -25.42 16.47 -4.13
C TRP A 305 -26.37 15.58 -3.34
N GLY A 306 -26.41 15.77 -2.02
CA GLY A 306 -27.41 15.21 -1.11
C GLY A 306 -28.78 15.82 -1.38
N HIS A 307 -29.63 15.12 -2.12
CA HIS A 307 -30.96 15.60 -2.50
C HIS A 307 -31.94 15.72 -1.32
N THR A 308 -31.73 14.94 -0.26
CA THR A 308 -32.54 14.98 0.97
C THR A 308 -32.14 16.16 1.85
N VAL A 309 -30.83 16.43 1.92
CA VAL A 309 -30.25 17.44 2.83
C VAL A 309 -30.00 18.79 2.18
N GLY A 310 -30.01 18.87 0.85
CA GLY A 310 -29.78 20.09 0.09
C GLY A 310 -28.33 20.60 0.18
N LYS A 311 -27.35 19.69 0.22
CA LYS A 311 -25.92 20.00 0.40
C LYS A 311 -25.06 19.22 -0.58
N SER A 312 -23.94 19.80 -1.02
CA SER A 312 -22.90 19.04 -1.71
C SER A 312 -22.07 18.32 -0.67
N LEU A 313 -21.91 17.01 -0.81
CA LEU A 313 -21.27 16.14 0.17
C LEU A 313 -20.09 15.44 -0.48
N ALA A 314 -19.00 15.29 0.27
CA ALA A 314 -17.80 14.63 -0.21
C ALA A 314 -17.05 13.89 0.91
N PHE A 315 -16.33 12.85 0.51
CA PHE A 315 -15.24 12.28 1.28
C PHE A 315 -13.90 12.79 0.74
N ALA A 316 -12.94 12.98 1.63
CA ALA A 316 -11.59 13.37 1.25
C ALA A 316 -10.55 12.82 2.23
N TYR A 317 -9.40 12.39 1.72
CA TYR A 317 -8.21 12.24 2.53
C TYR A 317 -7.53 13.60 2.63
N VAL A 318 -7.26 14.07 3.85
CA VAL A 318 -6.64 15.37 4.13
C VAL A 318 -5.60 15.25 5.24
N ASP A 319 -4.70 16.23 5.32
CA ASP A 319 -3.79 16.44 6.45
C ASP A 319 -4.56 16.34 7.80
N PRO A 320 -4.13 15.51 8.76
CA PRO A 320 -4.86 15.29 10.02
C PRO A 320 -5.07 16.53 10.87
N ALA A 321 -4.33 17.62 10.63
CA ALA A 321 -4.59 18.91 11.26
C ALA A 321 -6.01 19.45 10.96
N PHE A 322 -6.64 18.99 9.88
CA PHE A 322 -7.97 19.41 9.42
C PHE A 322 -9.08 18.39 9.71
N GLU A 323 -8.81 17.33 10.47
CA GLU A 323 -9.77 16.25 10.72
C GLU A 323 -10.96 16.67 11.61
N ALA A 324 -10.76 17.62 12.52
CA ALA A 324 -11.77 17.92 13.53
C ALA A 324 -13.08 18.44 12.90
N PRO A 325 -14.26 18.06 13.39
CA PRO A 325 -15.52 18.62 12.92
C PRO A 325 -15.54 20.15 13.00
N GLY A 326 -16.04 20.79 11.95
CA GLY A 326 -16.02 22.24 11.79
C GLY A 326 -14.72 22.81 11.23
N SER A 327 -13.66 22.00 11.08
CA SER A 327 -12.47 22.38 10.31
C SER A 327 -12.85 22.68 8.86
N THR A 328 -12.13 23.62 8.26
CA THR A 328 -12.43 24.09 6.90
C THR A 328 -11.19 24.08 6.02
N PHE A 329 -11.36 23.67 4.78
CA PHE A 329 -10.34 23.69 3.73
C PHE A 329 -10.99 24.04 2.38
N GLU A 330 -10.22 24.11 1.30
CA GLU A 330 -10.74 24.42 -0.03
C GLU A 330 -10.62 23.23 -0.98
N ILE A 331 -11.61 23.02 -1.84
CA ILE A 331 -11.61 22.00 -2.90
C ILE A 331 -11.72 22.71 -4.25
N THR A 332 -10.90 22.32 -5.23
CA THR A 332 -11.04 22.85 -6.59
C THR A 332 -12.11 22.10 -7.38
N LEU A 333 -13.16 22.81 -7.80
CA LEU A 333 -14.14 22.32 -8.76
C LEU A 333 -14.07 23.20 -10.01
N PHE A 334 -13.77 22.59 -11.17
CA PHE A 334 -13.69 23.30 -12.46
C PHE A 334 -12.79 24.55 -12.47
N GLY A 335 -11.73 24.55 -11.65
CA GLY A 335 -10.77 25.66 -11.54
C GLY A 335 -11.11 26.70 -10.48
N GLU A 336 -12.27 26.59 -9.81
CA GLU A 336 -12.68 27.48 -8.73
C GLU A 336 -12.54 26.80 -7.36
N ARG A 337 -12.11 27.57 -6.36
CA ARG A 337 -11.97 27.11 -4.97
C ARG A 337 -13.32 27.19 -4.26
N HIS A 338 -13.76 26.07 -3.70
CA HIS A 338 -14.95 26.00 -2.87
C HIS A 338 -14.58 25.62 -1.44
N LYS A 339 -15.18 26.31 -0.47
CA LYS A 339 -14.99 25.98 0.94
C LYS A 339 -15.64 24.64 1.25
N ALA A 340 -14.89 23.74 1.87
CA ALA A 340 -15.37 22.51 2.47
C ALA A 340 -15.36 22.64 4.01
N THR A 341 -16.34 22.06 4.67
CA THR A 341 -16.44 22.02 6.14
C THR A 341 -16.63 20.58 6.61
N VAL A 342 -15.76 20.11 7.49
CA VAL A 342 -15.82 18.74 8.03
C VAL A 342 -17.03 18.55 8.92
N LEU A 343 -17.78 17.47 8.68
CA LEU A 343 -18.98 17.11 9.42
C LEU A 343 -18.67 16.05 10.50
N ALA A 344 -19.29 16.19 11.67
CA ALA A 344 -19.13 15.22 12.77
C ALA A 344 -19.90 13.91 12.53
N GLU A 345 -21.01 13.99 11.82
CA GLU A 345 -22.01 12.93 11.70
C GLU A 345 -22.53 12.85 10.25
N PRO A 346 -23.16 11.73 9.85
CA PRO A 346 -23.90 11.65 8.60
C PRO A 346 -24.86 12.83 8.43
N ALA A 347 -24.97 13.34 7.21
CA ALA A 347 -25.82 14.50 6.93
C ALA A 347 -27.31 14.15 7.04
N HIS A 348 -27.67 12.87 6.89
CA HIS A 348 -29.02 12.35 7.00
C HIS A 348 -29.11 11.20 7.99
N ASP A 349 -30.13 11.24 8.85
CA ASP A 349 -30.47 10.17 9.81
C ASP A 349 -29.23 9.63 10.57
N PRO A 350 -28.47 10.48 11.29
CA PRO A 350 -27.24 10.05 11.97
C PRO A 350 -27.51 9.02 13.09
N ALA A 351 -28.73 9.01 13.63
CA ALA A 351 -29.18 8.06 14.65
C ALA A 351 -29.65 6.70 14.07
N ASN A 352 -29.74 6.55 12.74
CA ASN A 352 -30.25 5.35 12.05
C ASN A 352 -31.70 4.97 12.44
N GLU A 353 -32.55 5.95 12.72
CA GLU A 353 -33.96 5.75 13.10
C GLU A 353 -34.78 5.13 11.96
N ARG A 354 -34.35 5.37 10.71
CA ARG A 354 -35.01 4.86 9.50
C ARG A 354 -34.62 3.43 9.14
N VAL A 355 -33.76 2.81 9.95
CA VAL A 355 -33.33 1.41 9.83
C VAL A 355 -33.63 0.66 11.14
N PRO A 356 -34.89 0.22 11.36
CA PRO A 356 -35.30 -0.38 12.63
C PRO A 356 -34.51 -1.64 12.96
N GLY A 357 -33.84 -1.63 14.12
CA GLY A 357 -32.97 -2.72 14.60
C GLY A 357 -31.47 -2.46 14.42
N MET A 358 -31.09 -1.36 13.76
CA MET A 358 -29.69 -0.89 13.75
C MET A 358 -29.35 -0.22 15.10
N SER A 359 -28.24 -0.63 15.72
CA SER A 359 -27.83 -0.11 17.04
C SER A 359 -27.57 1.41 17.01
N THR A 360 -28.15 2.14 17.97
CA THR A 360 -28.06 3.60 18.12
C THR A 360 -26.86 4.09 18.94
N LYS A 361 -25.93 3.20 19.35
CA LYS A 361 -24.78 3.61 20.16
C LYS A 361 -23.89 4.61 19.39
N PRO A 362 -23.71 5.84 19.89
CA PRO A 362 -22.94 6.86 19.19
C PRO A 362 -21.45 6.48 19.09
N ASN A 363 -20.78 6.96 18.03
CA ASN A 363 -19.33 6.92 17.89
C ASN A 363 -18.69 7.56 19.14
N ARG A 364 -17.78 6.86 19.82
CA ARG A 364 -16.99 7.47 20.90
C ARG A 364 -16.08 8.54 20.29
N ALA A 365 -16.40 9.81 20.53
CA ALA A 365 -15.54 10.94 20.14
C ALA A 365 -14.15 10.80 20.79
N GLY A 366 -13.09 10.76 19.97
CA GLY A 366 -11.70 10.74 20.42
C GLY A 366 -11.36 12.02 21.19
N ARG A 367 -10.81 11.89 22.40
CA ARG A 367 -10.45 13.03 23.27
C ARG A 367 -9.19 13.74 22.75
N ALA A 368 -9.38 14.88 22.06
CA ALA A 368 -8.31 15.71 21.48
C ALA A 368 -7.31 16.31 22.50
N GLY A 369 -7.68 16.46 23.78
CA GLY A 369 -6.91 17.25 24.74
C GLY A 369 -5.57 16.65 25.22
N GLY A 370 -5.34 15.34 25.10
CA GLY A 370 -4.11 14.69 25.58
C GLY A 370 -2.95 14.68 24.58
N ARG A 371 -3.23 14.96 23.30
CA ARG A 371 -2.28 14.76 22.18
C ARG A 371 -1.22 15.86 22.15
N ALA A 372 -1.61 17.13 22.32
CA ALA A 372 -0.69 18.27 22.28
C ALA A 372 0.43 18.21 23.34
N ALA A 373 0.11 17.75 24.56
CA ALA A 373 1.10 17.59 25.62
C ALA A 373 2.12 16.47 25.33
N ARG A 374 1.75 15.47 24.52
CA ARG A 374 2.63 14.35 24.12
C ARG A 374 3.46 14.66 22.88
N VAL A 375 2.96 15.49 21.97
CA VAL A 375 3.75 16.01 20.82
C VAL A 375 4.97 16.81 21.32
N ALA A 376 4.80 17.63 22.36
CA ALA A 376 5.90 18.38 22.96
C ALA A 376 6.99 17.49 23.61
N ALA A 377 6.62 16.32 24.14
CA ALA A 377 7.57 15.38 24.73
C ALA A 377 8.38 14.60 23.67
N ARG A 378 7.85 14.43 22.45
CA ARG A 378 8.48 13.61 21.39
C ARG A 378 9.35 14.38 20.40
N ALA A 379 9.29 15.71 20.39
CA ALA A 379 10.31 16.53 19.72
C ALA A 379 11.74 16.30 20.28
N ALA A 380 11.87 15.52 21.37
CA ALA A 380 13.13 15.15 21.99
C ALA A 380 13.87 13.95 21.32
N GLY A 381 13.26 13.26 20.34
CA GLY A 381 13.86 12.06 19.72
C GLY A 381 13.77 10.79 20.59
N LEU A 382 13.99 9.61 19.98
CA LEU A 382 14.10 8.34 20.70
C LEU A 382 15.48 8.19 21.33
N ALA A 383 15.56 7.58 22.52
CA ALA A 383 16.84 7.25 23.13
C ALA A 383 17.56 6.16 22.30
N ASP A 384 18.90 6.19 22.28
CA ASP A 384 19.70 5.29 21.42
C ASP A 384 19.53 3.80 21.75
N ASP A 385 19.07 3.45 22.94
CA ASP A 385 18.76 2.09 23.37
C ASP A 385 17.39 1.58 22.87
N GLU A 386 16.53 2.48 22.39
CA GLU A 386 15.19 2.16 21.88
C GLU A 386 15.16 1.97 20.34
N LYS A 387 16.27 2.25 19.64
CA LYS A 387 16.37 2.09 18.17
C LYS A 387 16.48 0.63 17.76
N ALA A 388 15.61 0.20 16.83
CA ALA A 388 15.52 -1.18 16.36
C ALA A 388 16.74 -1.68 15.54
N VAL A 389 17.42 -0.77 14.84
CA VAL A 389 18.66 -1.04 14.09
C VAL A 389 19.67 0.02 14.45
N ARG A 390 20.89 -0.40 14.78
CA ARG A 390 21.98 0.49 15.17
C ARG A 390 23.23 0.21 14.32
N PRO A 391 23.98 1.25 13.91
CA PRO A 391 25.26 1.08 13.25
C PRO A 391 26.18 0.17 14.07
N GLY A 392 26.60 -0.94 13.47
CA GLY A 392 27.53 -1.88 14.10
C GLY A 392 26.90 -2.75 15.18
N GLN A 393 25.58 -2.98 15.11
CA GLN A 393 24.96 -4.06 15.87
C GLN A 393 25.63 -5.40 15.51
N SER A 394 25.98 -6.19 16.54
CA SER A 394 26.53 -7.54 16.35
C SER A 394 25.46 -8.41 15.69
N GLY A 395 25.78 -8.98 14.54
CA GLY A 395 24.93 -9.89 13.80
C GLY A 395 25.28 -11.35 14.10
N GLY A 396 24.29 -12.23 13.97
CA GLY A 396 24.53 -13.67 13.92
C GLY A 396 25.15 -14.10 12.58
N ALA A 397 25.91 -15.19 12.57
CA ALA A 397 26.38 -15.81 11.34
C ALA A 397 25.33 -16.83 10.85
N TYR A 398 24.64 -16.53 9.76
CA TYR A 398 23.92 -17.56 9.01
C TYR A 398 24.94 -18.50 8.37
N LYS A 399 24.98 -19.76 8.80
CA LYS A 399 25.96 -20.77 8.36
C LYS A 399 25.27 -21.90 7.59
N PRO A 400 24.87 -21.67 6.33
CA PRO A 400 24.27 -22.71 5.50
C PRO A 400 25.27 -23.77 5.05
N LEU A 401 26.58 -23.49 5.15
CA LEU A 401 27.68 -24.39 4.79
C LEU A 401 28.47 -24.78 6.04
N THR A 402 28.98 -26.00 6.03
CA THR A 402 29.95 -26.51 7.00
C THR A 402 31.31 -25.86 6.80
N ASP A 403 32.16 -25.88 7.84
CA ASP A 403 33.53 -25.36 7.74
C ASP A 403 34.35 -26.06 6.64
N SER A 404 34.06 -27.34 6.37
CA SER A 404 34.71 -28.09 5.29
C SER A 404 34.30 -27.56 3.91
N GLU A 405 33.01 -27.30 3.70
CA GLU A 405 32.52 -26.74 2.44
C GLU A 405 33.03 -25.32 2.21
N CYS A 406 33.08 -24.49 3.25
CA CYS A 406 33.72 -23.17 3.21
C CYS A 406 35.19 -23.25 2.80
N ARG A 407 35.95 -24.22 3.34
CA ARG A 407 37.34 -24.45 2.93
C ARG A 407 37.45 -24.89 1.47
N THR A 408 36.56 -25.77 1.01
CA THR A 408 36.53 -26.17 -0.40
C THR A 408 36.31 -24.97 -1.33
N VAL A 409 35.38 -24.07 -1.01
CA VAL A 409 35.14 -22.85 -1.80
C VAL A 409 36.39 -21.96 -1.80
N TYR A 410 37.01 -21.76 -0.64
CA TYR A 410 38.22 -20.96 -0.50
C TYR A 410 39.39 -21.53 -1.31
N ASP A 411 39.68 -22.83 -1.17
CA ASP A 411 40.73 -23.52 -1.91
C ASP A 411 40.48 -23.50 -3.42
N THR A 412 39.23 -23.66 -3.85
CA THR A 412 38.86 -23.58 -5.27
C THR A 412 39.16 -22.19 -5.82
N ALA A 413 38.81 -21.12 -5.10
CA ALA A 413 39.08 -19.76 -5.52
C ALA A 413 40.59 -19.49 -5.67
N LEU A 414 41.41 -20.00 -4.74
CA LEU A 414 42.86 -19.88 -4.84
C LEU A 414 43.43 -20.67 -6.03
N THR A 415 42.97 -21.90 -6.25
CA THR A 415 43.35 -22.70 -7.43
C THR A 415 42.96 -22.01 -8.72
N MET A 416 41.78 -21.37 -8.79
CA MET A 416 41.37 -20.62 -9.98
C MET A 416 42.34 -19.47 -10.30
N LEU A 417 42.75 -18.71 -9.29
CA LEU A 417 43.68 -17.59 -9.45
C LEU A 417 45.11 -18.06 -9.81
N GLU A 418 45.53 -19.19 -9.28
CA GLU A 418 46.88 -19.74 -9.46
C GLU A 418 47.02 -20.51 -10.78
N GLU A 419 46.10 -21.44 -11.08
CA GLU A 419 46.22 -22.33 -12.25
C GLU A 419 45.63 -21.72 -13.52
N PHE A 420 44.53 -20.98 -13.42
CA PHE A 420 43.85 -20.43 -14.59
C PHE A 420 44.13 -18.94 -14.80
N GLY A 421 44.39 -18.17 -13.75
CA GLY A 421 44.75 -16.76 -13.84
C GLY A 421 43.65 -15.84 -14.38
N MET A 422 43.92 -14.54 -14.41
CA MET A 422 43.02 -13.48 -14.87
C MET A 422 43.34 -13.08 -16.31
N GLY A 423 42.34 -13.10 -17.19
CA GLY A 423 42.48 -12.62 -18.57
C GLY A 423 42.44 -11.09 -18.68
N THR A 424 43.11 -10.55 -19.70
CA THR A 424 43.13 -9.13 -20.04
C THR A 424 43.63 -8.22 -18.88
N PRO A 425 44.77 -8.54 -18.24
CA PRO A 425 45.34 -7.69 -17.20
C PRO A 425 45.77 -6.32 -17.76
N ILE A 426 45.56 -5.26 -16.99
CA ILE A 426 46.11 -3.94 -17.34
C ILE A 426 47.62 -3.90 -17.02
N PRO A 427 48.46 -3.18 -17.80
CA PRO A 427 49.92 -3.20 -17.64
C PRO A 427 50.39 -2.88 -16.22
N GLU A 428 49.79 -1.88 -15.57
CA GLU A 428 50.14 -1.45 -14.21
C GLU A 428 49.90 -2.57 -13.17
N PHE A 429 48.96 -3.48 -13.45
CA PHE A 429 48.67 -4.59 -12.56
C PHE A 429 49.69 -5.71 -12.72
N ILE A 430 50.16 -5.97 -13.95
CA ILE A 430 51.28 -6.88 -14.22
C ILE A 430 52.55 -6.36 -13.53
N GLU A 431 52.83 -5.07 -13.63
CA GLU A 431 53.98 -4.40 -13.02
C GLU A 431 54.01 -4.51 -11.49
N VAL A 432 52.87 -4.70 -10.84
CA VAL A 432 52.78 -4.89 -9.38
C VAL A 432 52.82 -6.37 -8.99
N VAL A 433 52.09 -7.21 -9.72
CA VAL A 433 51.86 -8.62 -9.34
C VAL A 433 53.04 -9.51 -9.71
N VAL A 434 53.68 -9.29 -10.86
CA VAL A 434 54.81 -10.13 -11.30
C VAL A 434 56.01 -10.00 -10.35
N PRO A 435 56.44 -8.78 -9.95
CA PRO A 435 57.50 -8.65 -8.94
C PRO A 435 57.14 -9.24 -7.56
N ALA A 436 55.84 -9.35 -7.25
CA ALA A 436 55.35 -9.96 -6.02
C ALA A 436 55.22 -11.50 -6.11
N GLY A 437 55.67 -12.12 -7.21
CA GLY A 437 55.69 -13.58 -7.39
C GLY A 437 54.62 -14.13 -8.32
N GLY A 438 53.73 -13.30 -8.87
CA GLY A 438 52.84 -13.71 -9.96
C GLY A 438 53.57 -13.86 -11.29
N TRP A 439 52.88 -14.39 -12.30
CA TRP A 439 53.42 -14.56 -13.64
C TRP A 439 52.35 -14.37 -14.71
N VAL A 440 52.78 -14.10 -15.94
CA VAL A 440 51.90 -14.09 -17.11
C VAL A 440 52.19 -15.34 -17.93
N ASP A 441 51.17 -16.10 -18.31
CA ASP A 441 51.31 -17.30 -19.13
C ASP A 441 51.38 -17.00 -20.64
N ASP A 442 51.55 -18.04 -21.45
CA ASP A 442 51.60 -17.95 -22.92
C ASP A 442 50.26 -17.52 -23.55
N HIS A 443 49.19 -17.43 -22.74
CA HIS A 443 47.86 -16.96 -23.14
C HIS A 443 47.56 -15.55 -22.63
N GLU A 444 48.58 -14.80 -22.21
CA GLU A 444 48.49 -13.43 -21.69
C GLU A 444 47.58 -13.30 -20.44
N ARG A 445 47.51 -14.37 -19.64
CA ARG A 445 46.75 -14.38 -18.38
C ARG A 445 47.68 -14.15 -17.20
N LEU A 446 47.26 -13.31 -16.26
CA LEU A 446 48.03 -13.01 -15.05
C LEU A 446 47.61 -13.96 -13.92
N HIS A 447 48.56 -14.73 -13.40
CA HIS A 447 48.37 -15.72 -12.34
C HIS A 447 48.84 -15.21 -10.99
N PHE A 448 48.22 -15.71 -9.93
CA PHE A 448 48.49 -15.32 -8.54
C PHE A 448 48.79 -16.57 -7.71
N PRO A 449 50.03 -16.74 -7.21
CA PRO A 449 50.36 -17.82 -6.30
C PRO A 449 49.45 -17.80 -5.07
N ARG A 450 49.09 -18.98 -4.55
CA ARG A 450 48.34 -19.14 -3.30
C ARG A 450 48.91 -18.27 -2.18
N THR A 451 50.22 -18.36 -1.96
CA THR A 451 50.92 -17.63 -0.90
C THR A 451 50.81 -16.12 -1.04
N LEU A 452 50.88 -15.59 -2.26
CA LEU A 452 50.73 -14.16 -2.53
C LEU A 452 49.32 -13.68 -2.13
N VAL A 453 48.28 -14.42 -2.50
CA VAL A 453 46.89 -14.07 -2.17
C VAL A 453 46.66 -14.12 -0.66
N GLU A 454 47.17 -15.16 0.00
CA GLU A 454 47.05 -15.32 1.45
C GLU A 454 47.80 -14.25 2.24
N GLU A 455 49.01 -13.88 1.82
CA GLU A 455 49.77 -12.77 2.40
C GLU A 455 49.01 -11.45 2.24
N CYS A 456 48.43 -11.19 1.06
CA CYS A 456 47.59 -10.00 0.84
C CYS A 456 46.37 -9.97 1.78
N ILE A 457 45.68 -11.11 1.94
CA ILE A 457 44.55 -11.23 2.89
C ILE A 457 45.05 -11.01 4.32
N GLY A 458 46.22 -11.53 4.69
CA GLY A 458 46.85 -11.34 5.98
C GLY A 458 47.16 -9.87 6.29
N MET A 459 47.64 -9.13 5.29
CA MET A 459 47.93 -7.70 5.38
C MET A 459 46.69 -6.80 5.38
N ALA A 460 45.53 -7.32 4.93
CA ALA A 460 44.30 -6.54 4.85
C ALA A 460 43.80 -6.15 6.25
N ALA A 461 43.38 -4.88 6.38
CA ALA A 461 42.82 -4.35 7.63
C ALA A 461 41.59 -5.17 8.06
N LYS A 462 41.62 -5.71 9.28
CA LYS A 462 40.51 -6.49 9.87
C LYS A 462 39.43 -5.60 10.47
N GLU A 463 39.82 -4.38 10.85
CA GLU A 463 38.94 -3.35 11.36
C GLU A 463 39.42 -1.98 10.87
N PHE A 464 38.49 -1.11 10.48
CA PHE A 464 38.77 0.28 10.16
C PHE A 464 37.54 1.17 10.37
N THR A 465 37.77 2.45 10.67
CA THR A 465 36.70 3.45 10.73
C THR A 465 36.44 4.02 9.34
N TRP A 466 35.19 3.94 8.89
CA TRP A 466 34.70 4.61 7.69
C TRP A 466 33.98 5.89 8.10
N HIS A 467 34.60 7.03 7.80
CA HIS A 467 34.15 8.31 8.35
C HIS A 467 32.96 8.92 7.60
N GLY A 468 32.00 9.47 8.35
CA GLY A 468 30.97 10.35 7.80
C GLY A 468 31.51 11.74 7.46
N PHE A 469 30.67 12.59 6.86
CA PHE A 469 30.86 14.05 6.89
C PHE A 469 30.65 14.64 8.26
N ASP A 470 29.73 14.05 9.01
CA ASP A 470 29.58 14.32 10.43
C ASP A 470 30.22 13.20 11.27
N ASP A 471 30.79 13.58 12.41
CA ASP A 471 31.59 12.65 13.25
C ASP A 471 30.72 11.56 13.87
N ASP A 472 29.50 11.92 14.28
CA ASP A 472 28.46 11.04 14.81
C ASP A 472 27.92 10.05 13.78
N ARG A 473 28.18 10.28 12.49
CA ARG A 473 27.77 9.40 11.39
C ARG A 473 28.88 8.44 10.93
N SER A 474 30.04 8.46 11.57
CA SER A 474 31.12 7.51 11.26
C SER A 474 30.81 6.09 11.75
N ILE A 475 31.24 5.08 10.99
CA ILE A 475 31.02 3.67 11.32
C ILE A 475 32.33 2.89 11.45
N VAL A 476 32.33 1.84 12.27
CA VAL A 476 33.48 0.93 12.41
C VAL A 476 33.19 -0.37 11.68
N VAL A 477 33.91 -0.61 10.58
CA VAL A 477 33.77 -1.81 9.73
C VAL A 477 34.75 -2.88 10.22
N GLY A 478 34.26 -4.09 10.46
CA GLY A 478 35.07 -5.24 10.89
C GLY A 478 34.45 -5.99 12.06
N GLY A 479 34.95 -7.18 12.36
CA GLY A 479 34.40 -8.07 13.38
C GLY A 479 33.06 -8.69 12.96
N ASP A 480 32.12 -8.78 13.89
CA ASP A 480 30.74 -9.27 13.71
C ASP A 480 29.71 -8.15 13.54
N ARG A 481 30.18 -6.90 13.42
CA ARG A 481 29.36 -5.70 13.29
C ARG A 481 28.72 -5.61 11.91
N VAL A 482 27.40 -5.48 11.88
CA VAL A 482 26.62 -5.36 10.65
C VAL A 482 26.32 -3.90 10.36
N HIS A 483 26.54 -3.50 9.10
CA HIS A 483 26.16 -2.19 8.59
C HIS A 483 25.33 -2.32 7.33
N LEU A 484 24.22 -1.59 7.28
CA LEU A 484 23.38 -1.52 6.10
C LEU A 484 23.78 -0.31 5.28
N GLY A 485 23.79 -0.46 3.96
CA GLY A 485 24.16 0.62 3.08
C GLY A 485 23.65 0.36 1.68
N THR A 486 23.63 1.41 0.88
CA THR A 486 23.26 1.27 -0.52
C THR A 486 24.45 0.83 -1.36
N ALA A 487 24.18 0.14 -2.47
CA ALA A 487 25.12 -0.10 -3.55
C ALA A 487 24.34 -0.35 -4.84
N GLY A 488 24.89 0.02 -6.00
CA GLY A 488 24.22 -0.21 -7.28
C GLY A 488 24.85 0.53 -8.44
N ALA A 489 24.26 0.35 -9.62
CA ALA A 489 24.60 1.09 -10.83
C ALA A 489 23.41 1.12 -11.79
N ALA A 490 22.21 1.40 -11.27
CA ALA A 490 21.02 1.47 -12.11
C ALA A 490 21.15 2.63 -13.10
N VAL A 491 20.77 2.38 -14.35
CA VAL A 491 20.86 3.37 -15.45
C VAL A 491 19.52 4.05 -15.74
N SER A 492 18.49 3.69 -14.98
CA SER A 492 17.12 4.17 -15.14
C SER A 492 16.44 4.28 -13.78
N VAL A 493 15.55 5.26 -13.66
CA VAL A 493 14.72 5.50 -12.47
C VAL A 493 13.26 5.34 -12.88
N TRP A 494 12.44 4.82 -11.96
CA TRP A 494 11.00 4.86 -12.09
C TRP A 494 10.52 6.27 -11.72
N ASP A 495 10.03 7.00 -12.70
CA ASP A 495 9.51 8.34 -12.50
C ASP A 495 8.06 8.24 -12.02
N HIS A 496 7.81 8.66 -10.78
CA HIS A 496 6.50 8.51 -10.12
C HIS A 496 5.42 9.36 -10.80
N GLU A 497 5.77 10.55 -11.30
CA GLU A 497 4.82 11.46 -11.95
C GLU A 497 4.36 10.92 -13.30
N THR A 498 5.31 10.45 -14.11
CA THR A 498 5.03 9.97 -15.48
C THR A 498 4.70 8.49 -15.53
N ARG A 499 4.89 7.75 -14.43
CA ARG A 499 4.73 6.28 -14.31
C ARG A 499 5.50 5.52 -15.38
N LYS A 500 6.71 5.97 -15.68
CA LYS A 500 7.58 5.38 -16.70
C LYS A 500 9.00 5.27 -16.20
N HIS A 501 9.71 4.26 -16.68
CA HIS A 501 11.15 4.25 -16.55
C HIS A 501 11.76 5.29 -17.49
N ARG A 502 12.59 6.17 -16.94
CA ARG A 502 13.43 7.08 -17.71
C ARG A 502 14.91 6.88 -17.36
N PRO A 503 15.85 7.26 -18.23
CA PRO A 503 17.26 7.33 -17.87
C PRO A 503 17.45 8.18 -16.61
N SER A 504 18.30 7.73 -15.70
CA SER A 504 18.68 8.52 -14.52
C SER A 504 19.57 9.69 -14.93
N ASP A 505 19.45 10.82 -14.24
CA ASP A 505 20.31 11.99 -14.38
C ASP A 505 21.11 12.28 -13.10
N LEU A 506 21.88 13.37 -13.09
CA LEU A 506 22.65 13.78 -11.91
C LEU A 506 21.77 14.19 -10.73
N GLN A 507 20.60 14.78 -11.00
CA GLN A 507 19.69 15.26 -9.97
C GLN A 507 19.11 14.08 -9.20
N ASP A 508 18.71 13.02 -9.91
CA ASP A 508 18.27 11.76 -9.28
C ASP A 508 19.33 11.21 -8.32
N LEU A 509 20.61 11.27 -8.71
CA LEU A 509 21.70 10.78 -7.88
C LEU A 509 21.87 11.62 -6.60
N TYR A 510 21.73 12.94 -6.70
CA TYR A 510 21.75 13.84 -5.55
C TYR A 510 20.56 13.62 -4.62
N ASP A 511 19.36 13.46 -5.17
CA ASP A 511 18.13 13.28 -4.40
C ASP A 511 18.11 11.93 -3.68
N VAL A 512 18.61 10.87 -4.32
CA VAL A 512 18.79 9.57 -3.65
C VAL A 512 19.82 9.68 -2.52
N ALA A 513 20.91 10.42 -2.70
CA ALA A 513 21.88 10.63 -1.63
C ALA A 513 21.25 11.37 -0.43
N ARG A 514 20.41 12.38 -0.67
CA ARG A 514 19.64 13.08 0.38
C ARG A 514 18.64 12.20 1.09
N LEU A 515 17.90 11.40 0.34
CA LEU A 515 16.97 10.44 0.90
C LEU A 515 17.73 9.45 1.80
N VAL A 516 18.81 8.87 1.30
CA VAL A 516 19.65 7.96 2.08
C VAL A 516 20.16 8.65 3.34
N ASP A 517 20.47 9.94 3.31
CA ASP A 517 20.95 10.67 4.47
C ASP A 517 19.94 10.75 5.62
N THR A 518 18.64 10.80 5.31
CA THR A 518 17.56 10.84 6.30
C THR A 518 17.20 9.47 6.86
N LEU A 519 17.57 8.37 6.19
CA LEU A 519 17.22 7.01 6.60
C LEU A 519 18.14 6.50 7.72
N GLU A 520 17.70 6.55 8.97
CA GLU A 520 18.52 6.16 10.15
C GLU A 520 19.06 4.72 10.09
N HIS A 521 18.34 3.81 9.44
CA HIS A 521 18.71 2.40 9.28
C HIS A 521 19.71 2.13 8.14
N ILE A 522 20.05 3.15 7.33
CA ILE A 522 21.06 3.05 6.28
C ILE A 522 22.30 3.80 6.76
N HIS A 523 23.37 3.07 7.06
CA HIS A 523 24.55 3.58 7.75
C HIS A 523 25.63 4.15 6.81
N PHE A 524 25.63 3.78 5.52
CA PHE A 524 26.53 4.33 4.50
C PHE A 524 25.86 4.40 3.12
N HIS A 525 26.39 5.25 2.25
CA HIS A 525 25.86 5.43 0.90
C HIS A 525 26.92 5.16 -0.17
N VAL A 526 26.83 4.02 -0.86
CA VAL A 526 27.53 3.84 -2.15
C VAL A 526 26.59 4.21 -3.27
N ARG A 527 27.11 4.98 -4.25
CA ARG A 527 26.39 5.42 -5.45
C ARG A 527 25.48 4.30 -5.99
N THR A 528 24.20 4.58 -6.13
CA THR A 528 23.16 3.64 -6.57
C THR A 528 22.81 3.75 -8.05
N LEU A 529 22.97 4.96 -8.61
CA LEU A 529 22.59 5.30 -9.98
C LEU A 529 23.81 5.64 -10.84
N VAL A 530 23.66 5.51 -12.15
CA VAL A 530 24.59 6.01 -13.16
C VAL A 530 23.88 7.11 -13.94
N ALA A 531 24.27 8.36 -13.70
CA ALA A 531 23.76 9.50 -14.44
C ALA A 531 24.02 9.33 -15.95
N ARG A 532 22.98 9.46 -16.77
CA ARG A 532 22.96 9.20 -18.23
C ARG A 532 23.00 10.47 -19.07
N ASP A 533 22.95 11.62 -18.42
CA ASP A 533 23.04 12.98 -18.97
C ASP A 533 24.48 13.45 -19.21
N MET A 534 25.47 12.57 -19.03
CA MET A 534 26.90 12.85 -19.24
C MET A 534 27.50 11.91 -20.28
N VAL A 535 28.26 12.48 -21.22
CA VAL A 535 28.88 11.73 -22.33
C VAL A 535 30.28 11.24 -21.95
N GLU A 536 31.09 12.09 -21.33
CA GLU A 536 32.47 11.78 -20.99
C GLU A 536 32.58 11.08 -19.62
N SER A 537 33.34 9.98 -19.57
CA SER A 537 33.52 9.19 -18.33
C SER A 537 34.11 10.03 -17.18
N ARG A 538 34.96 11.01 -17.51
CA ARG A 538 35.55 11.91 -16.52
C ARG A 538 34.52 12.84 -15.88
N ASP A 539 33.58 13.36 -16.67
CA ASP A 539 32.56 14.28 -16.18
C ASP A 539 31.54 13.52 -15.33
N LEU A 540 31.16 12.32 -15.75
CA LEU A 540 30.33 11.41 -14.95
C LEU A 540 30.96 11.13 -13.58
N ASP A 541 32.24 10.77 -13.56
CA ASP A 541 32.96 10.44 -12.34
C ASP A 541 33.03 11.62 -11.35
N LEU A 542 33.37 12.82 -11.83
CA LEU A 542 33.52 14.02 -11.00
C LEU A 542 32.17 14.51 -10.47
N ASN A 543 31.16 14.61 -11.35
CA ASN A 543 29.85 15.09 -10.96
C ASN A 543 29.13 14.09 -10.05
N SER A 544 29.25 12.78 -10.31
CA SER A 544 28.69 11.75 -9.41
C SER A 544 29.31 11.85 -8.01
N ALA A 545 30.63 12.02 -7.93
CA ALA A 545 31.31 12.17 -6.65
C ALA A 545 30.88 13.47 -5.91
N TYR A 546 30.65 14.56 -6.64
CA TYR A 546 30.16 15.81 -6.10
C TYR A 546 28.72 15.68 -5.59
N ALA A 547 27.79 15.20 -6.42
CA ALA A 547 26.38 15.04 -6.06
C ALA A 547 26.22 14.16 -4.80
N VAL A 548 26.90 13.02 -4.75
CA VAL A 548 26.87 12.15 -3.57
C VAL A 548 27.44 12.86 -2.34
N ALA A 549 28.58 13.54 -2.46
CA ALA A 549 29.20 14.25 -1.33
C ALA A 549 28.36 15.42 -0.81
N MET A 550 27.58 16.07 -1.67
CA MET A 550 26.67 17.14 -1.28
C MET A 550 25.33 16.64 -0.76
N GLY A 551 24.95 15.41 -1.10
CA GLY A 551 23.65 14.85 -0.77
C GLY A 551 23.61 14.10 0.56
N THR A 552 24.75 13.59 1.05
CA THR A 552 24.78 12.84 2.31
C THR A 552 25.91 13.25 3.24
N THR A 553 25.61 13.22 4.53
CA THR A 553 26.54 13.39 5.64
C THR A 553 27.13 12.07 6.13
N LYS A 554 26.69 10.93 5.57
CA LYS A 554 27.14 9.58 5.92
C LYS A 554 28.45 9.19 5.21
N PRO A 555 29.10 8.09 5.62
CA PRO A 555 30.20 7.50 4.89
C PRO A 555 29.76 7.18 3.46
N MET A 556 30.58 7.55 2.47
CA MET A 556 30.19 7.45 1.06
C MET A 556 31.14 6.62 0.21
N GLY A 557 30.61 5.96 -0.82
CA GLY A 557 31.39 5.27 -1.85
C GLY A 557 30.96 5.70 -3.24
N THR A 558 31.90 5.70 -4.19
CA THR A 558 31.61 5.96 -5.61
C THR A 558 32.51 5.11 -6.50
N LEU A 559 32.11 4.97 -7.77
CA LEU A 559 32.78 4.19 -8.79
C LEU A 559 33.39 5.13 -9.84
N PHE A 560 34.59 4.78 -10.32
CA PHE A 560 35.28 5.53 -11.37
C PHE A 560 35.37 4.73 -12.66
N PHE A 561 35.03 5.37 -13.77
CA PHE A 561 35.16 4.79 -15.12
C PHE A 561 36.46 5.21 -15.80
N SER A 562 37.06 6.36 -15.42
CA SER A 562 38.34 6.82 -15.95
C SER A 562 39.48 6.71 -14.92
N PRO A 563 40.66 6.19 -15.33
CA PRO A 563 41.82 6.02 -14.44
C PRO A 563 42.39 7.34 -13.92
N ASN A 564 42.09 8.47 -14.57
CA ASN A 564 42.54 9.81 -14.17
C ASN A 564 41.57 10.53 -13.20
N SER A 565 40.32 10.08 -13.10
CA SER A 565 39.27 10.68 -12.25
C SER A 565 39.54 10.65 -10.74
N PRO A 566 40.20 9.62 -10.15
CA PRO A 566 40.46 9.58 -8.72
C PRO A 566 41.30 10.76 -8.21
N ARG A 567 42.13 11.38 -9.06
CA ARG A 567 42.91 12.58 -8.69
C ARG A 567 42.05 13.85 -8.68
N GLY A 568 41.14 14.02 -9.65
CA GLY A 568 40.22 15.16 -9.72
C GLY A 568 39.18 15.16 -8.59
N CYS A 569 38.67 14.00 -8.21
CA CYS A 569 37.72 13.87 -7.10
C CYS A 569 38.31 14.22 -5.72
N ARG A 570 39.65 14.22 -5.57
CA ARG A 570 40.28 14.69 -4.32
C ARG A 570 40.07 16.19 -4.08
N HIS A 571 39.94 16.99 -5.13
CA HIS A 571 39.70 18.44 -5.02
C HIS A 571 38.27 18.74 -4.58
N VAL A 572 37.28 18.13 -5.24
CA VAL A 572 35.84 18.22 -4.87
C VAL A 572 35.61 17.92 -3.38
N ARG A 573 36.36 16.95 -2.83
CA ARG A 573 36.24 16.53 -1.43
C ARG A 573 36.97 17.43 -0.44
N ARG A 574 38.03 18.11 -0.88
CA ARG A 574 38.73 19.12 -0.08
C ARG A 574 37.87 20.38 0.06
N ASP A 575 37.19 20.77 -1.02
CA ASP A 575 36.36 21.98 -1.03
C ASP A 575 35.05 21.79 -0.25
N ALA A 576 34.49 20.57 -0.19
CA ALA A 576 33.32 20.27 0.64
C ALA A 576 33.57 20.29 2.17
N ARG A 577 34.83 20.24 2.65
CA ARG A 577 35.16 20.24 4.11
C ARG A 577 36.18 21.28 4.56
N GLY A 578 36.61 22.17 3.67
CA GLY A 578 37.59 23.22 3.97
C GLY A 578 39.07 22.80 3.85
N PRO A 579 40.01 23.76 3.89
CA PRO A 579 41.21 23.72 3.05
C PRO A 579 42.46 23.05 3.65
N LYS A 580 42.38 22.29 4.75
CA LYS A 580 43.59 21.76 5.42
C LYS A 580 44.26 20.60 4.62
N PRO A 581 45.52 20.72 4.18
CA PRO A 581 46.25 19.64 3.53
C PRO A 581 46.51 18.46 4.48
N GLY A 582 46.33 17.21 4.03
CA GLY A 582 46.64 15.99 4.80
C GLY A 582 45.47 15.35 5.55
N SER A 583 44.37 16.08 5.80
CA SER A 583 43.20 15.59 6.55
C SER A 583 42.52 14.34 5.95
N PHE A 584 42.62 14.16 4.63
CA PHE A 584 42.06 13.00 3.94
C PHE A 584 42.74 11.66 4.30
N ALA A 585 44.04 11.69 4.63
CA ALA A 585 44.77 10.48 5.03
C ALA A 585 44.42 10.04 6.46
N GLU A 586 44.08 11.01 7.32
CA GLU A 586 43.73 10.81 8.73
C GLU A 586 42.25 10.43 8.93
N ARG A 587 41.35 10.82 8.01
CA ARG A 587 39.91 10.51 8.05
C ARG A 587 39.40 10.04 6.70
N ARG A 588 39.47 8.72 6.46
CA ARG A 588 38.97 8.09 5.24
C ARG A 588 37.44 8.03 5.22
N SER A 589 36.80 9.07 4.69
CA SER A 589 35.33 9.10 4.51
C SER A 589 34.83 8.42 3.24
N ALA A 590 35.76 8.06 2.35
CA ALA A 590 35.43 7.37 1.11
C ALA A 590 36.38 6.21 0.85
N LEU A 591 35.80 5.01 0.66
CA LEU A 591 36.47 3.91 -0.01
C LEU A 591 36.37 4.16 -1.53
N PRO A 592 37.49 4.23 -2.26
CA PRO A 592 37.44 4.07 -3.71
C PRO A 592 37.04 2.62 -3.99
N THR A 593 35.82 2.41 -4.45
CA THR A 593 35.42 1.11 -4.99
C THR A 593 35.65 1.18 -6.50
N THR A 594 36.56 0.40 -7.03
CA THR A 594 36.70 0.19 -8.49
C THR A 594 36.13 -1.19 -8.79
N LEU A 595 34.85 -1.27 -9.14
CA LEU A 595 34.23 -2.49 -9.66
C LEU A 595 34.10 -2.35 -11.18
N ARG A 596 35.02 -2.94 -11.94
CA ARG A 596 34.75 -3.30 -13.33
C ARG A 596 33.90 -4.58 -13.28
N ARG A 597 32.58 -4.46 -13.37
CA ARG A 597 31.74 -5.61 -13.71
C ARG A 597 31.72 -5.76 -15.23
N THR A 598 32.13 -6.92 -15.73
CA THR A 598 31.61 -7.43 -16.99
C THR A 598 30.09 -7.58 -16.81
N THR A 599 29.32 -6.98 -17.71
CA THR A 599 27.85 -7.05 -17.68
C THR A 599 27.40 -8.49 -17.88
N ALA A 600 27.08 -9.21 -16.79
CA ALA A 600 26.40 -10.50 -16.85
C ALA A 600 24.93 -10.31 -16.44
N ARG A 601 24.01 -10.71 -17.32
CA ARG A 601 22.58 -10.87 -17.01
C ARG A 601 22.39 -12.26 -16.40
N TYR A 602 21.69 -12.32 -15.27
CA TYR A 602 21.16 -13.51 -14.58
C TYR A 602 22.15 -14.61 -14.12
N ALA A 603 21.81 -15.21 -12.98
CA ALA A 603 22.66 -16.06 -12.16
C ALA A 603 23.00 -17.46 -12.74
N GLU A 604 22.45 -17.84 -13.89
CA GLU A 604 22.75 -19.12 -14.54
C GLU A 604 24.01 -19.06 -15.42
N ASP A 605 24.28 -17.92 -16.05
CA ASP A 605 25.46 -17.71 -16.91
C ASP A 605 26.75 -17.57 -16.09
N ALA A 606 26.66 -17.09 -14.84
CA ALA A 606 27.80 -16.96 -13.95
C ALA A 606 28.43 -18.33 -13.61
N VAL A 607 27.62 -19.35 -13.33
CA VAL A 607 28.10 -20.71 -13.01
C VAL A 607 28.59 -21.44 -14.26
N ARG A 608 27.95 -21.22 -15.42
CA ARG A 608 28.38 -21.80 -16.71
C ARG A 608 29.65 -21.16 -17.28
N SER A 609 30.07 -20.00 -16.79
CA SER A 609 31.27 -19.32 -17.27
C SER A 609 32.56 -19.71 -16.52
N MET A 610 32.44 -20.41 -15.39
CA MET A 610 33.58 -20.97 -14.65
C MET A 610 34.08 -22.31 -15.21
N VAL A 611 33.33 -22.97 -16.12
CA VAL A 611 33.71 -24.24 -16.75
C VAL A 611 33.11 -24.32 -18.17
N PRO A 612 33.84 -24.82 -19.18
CA PRO A 612 34.62 -24.12 -20.20
C PRO A 612 33.82 -23.52 -21.38
N ARG A 613 34.39 -22.51 -22.08
CA ARG A 613 34.18 -22.31 -23.53
C ARG A 613 35.47 -21.91 -24.22
N SER A 614 36.26 -22.91 -24.56
CA SER A 614 37.00 -22.93 -25.82
C SER A 614 36.23 -23.87 -26.76
N VAL A 615 35.97 -23.45 -28.00
CA VAL A 615 36.28 -24.27 -29.20
C VAL A 615 36.47 -23.31 -30.39
N PRO A 616 37.46 -23.56 -31.26
CA PRO A 616 37.95 -22.66 -32.28
C PRO A 616 37.18 -22.78 -33.60
N VAL A 617 37.62 -22.01 -34.58
CA VAL A 617 37.32 -22.20 -36.00
C VAL A 617 37.64 -23.65 -36.44
N SER A 618 36.56 -24.44 -36.62
CA SER A 618 36.24 -25.58 -37.54
C SER A 618 37.18 -26.79 -37.72
N PRO A 619 36.69 -27.96 -38.18
CA PRO A 619 35.30 -28.47 -38.30
C PRO A 619 34.91 -29.55 -37.27
#